data_AF-A0A960IRZ7-F1
#
_entry.id   AF-A0A960IRZ7-F1
#
_cell.length_a   1.000
_cell.length_b   1.000
_cell.length_c   1.000
_cell.angle_alpha   90.00
_cell.angle_beta   90.00
_cell.angle_gamma   90.00
#
_symmetry.space_group_name_H-M   'P 1'
#
loop_
_entity.id
_entity.type
_entity.pdbx_description
1 polymer ?
#
loop_
_entity_poly.entity_id
_entity_poly.type
_entity_poly.pdbx_seq_one_letter_code
_entity_poly.pdbx_strand_id
1 'polypeptide(L)' 'MAVRTDCRHYSSRSVSADELVQRCRVKSADTMPFACPEGCLFYEPRSITDAGWDRRPDER' A
#
# COMPACT_ATOMS: atom_id res chain seq x y z
N MET A 1 14.29 -3.48 1.37
CA MET A 1 13.05 -3.29 2.15
C MET A 1 11.84 -3.44 1.24
N ALA A 2 10.76 -4.04 1.74
CA ALA A 2 9.47 -4.09 1.04
C ALA A 2 8.58 -2.90 1.42
N VAL A 3 7.51 -2.69 0.66
CA VAL A 3 6.46 -1.72 0.98
C VAL A 3 5.66 -2.17 2.21
N ARG A 4 5.29 -1.22 3.06
CA ARG A 4 4.41 -1.46 4.22
C ARG A 4 2.96 -1.21 3.84
N THR A 5 2.24 -2.27 3.45
CA THR A 5 0.82 -2.19 3.06
C THR A 5 -0.11 -1.84 4.24
N ASP A 6 0.36 -2.09 5.45
CA ASP A 6 -0.25 -1.75 6.74
C ASP A 6 -0.05 -0.26 7.12
N CYS A 7 0.70 0.53 6.36
CA CYS A 7 0.88 1.95 6.62
C CYS A 7 -0.28 2.79 6.06
N ARG A 8 -0.74 3.81 6.79
CA ARG A 8 -1.79 4.76 6.36
C ARG A 8 -1.39 5.54 5.10
N HIS A 9 -0.09 5.74 4.88
CA HIS A 9 0.47 6.46 3.74
C HIS A 9 0.71 5.60 2.51
N TYR A 10 0.46 4.29 2.61
CA TYR A 10 0.53 3.38 1.47
C TYR A 10 -0.53 3.73 0.41
N SER A 11 -0.14 3.68 -0.86
CA SER A 11 -1.03 3.85 -2.00
C SER A 11 -0.63 2.88 -3.11
N SER A 12 -1.62 2.12 -3.60
CA SER A 12 -1.48 1.27 -4.77
C SER A 12 -2.44 1.73 -5.86
N ARG A 13 -2.00 1.69 -7.11
CA ARG A 13 -2.82 1.97 -8.29
C ARG A 13 -2.51 0.94 -9.37
N SER A 14 -3.52 0.23 -9.83
CA SER A 14 -3.45 -0.57 -11.05
C SER A 14 -3.38 0.37 -12.25
N VAL A 15 -2.34 0.27 -13.07
CA VAL A 15 -2.18 1.08 -14.29
C VAL A 15 -2.48 0.27 -15.55
N SER A 16 -2.28 -1.05 -15.50
CA SER A 16 -2.65 -2.02 -16.54
C SER A 16 -3.19 -3.29 -15.87
N ALA A 17 -3.75 -4.23 -16.64
CA ALA A 17 -4.28 -5.48 -16.12
C ALA A 17 -3.27 -6.27 -15.26
N ASP A 18 -1.98 -6.18 -15.60
CA ASP A 18 -0.88 -6.88 -14.93
C ASP A 18 0.10 -5.93 -14.20
N GLU A 19 -0.21 -4.63 -14.14
CA GLU A 19 0.73 -3.64 -13.61
C GLU A 19 0.13 -2.90 -12.42
N LEU A 20 0.74 -3.14 -11.25
CA LEU A 20 0.38 -2.53 -9.98
C LEU A 20 1.50 -1.60 -9.52
N VAL A 21 1.24 -0.30 -9.56
CA VAL A 21 2.18 0.71 -9.05
C VAL A 21 1.91 0.89 -7.56
N GLN A 22 2.95 0.74 -6.75
CA GLN A 22 2.91 0.94 -5.30
C GLN A 22 3.83 2.08 -4.89
N ARG A 23 3.34 2.96 -4.00
CA ARG A 23 4.12 4.12 -3.55
C ARG A 23 3.75 4.63 -2.15
N CYS A 24 4.70 5.34 -1.54
CA CYS A 24 4.47 6.12 -0.32
C CYS A 24 3.96 7.54 -0.66
N ARG A 25 2.84 7.97 -0.07
CA ARG A 25 2.26 9.32 -0.32
C ARG A 25 3.12 10.47 0.20
N VAL A 26 3.82 10.26 1.31
CA VAL A 26 4.70 11.27 1.93
C VAL A 26 6.12 11.28 1.36
N LYS A 27 6.38 10.48 0.31
CA LYS A 27 7.69 10.38 -0.36
C LYS A 27 8.86 10.06 0.58
N SER A 28 8.60 9.42 1.71
CA SER A 28 9.64 8.95 2.64
C SER A 28 10.33 7.66 2.17
N ALA A 29 9.93 7.13 1.01
CA ALA A 29 10.52 5.95 0.42
C ALA A 29 11.85 6.35 -0.24
N ASP A 30 12.95 5.93 0.37
CA ASP A 30 14.28 6.52 0.17
C ASP A 30 14.87 6.13 -1.20
N THR A 31 15.10 4.84 -1.40
CA THR A 31 15.82 4.33 -2.58
C THR A 31 14.90 4.00 -3.76
N MET A 32 13.63 3.70 -3.49
CA MET A 32 12.64 3.36 -4.51
C MET A 32 11.26 3.81 -4.04
N PRO A 33 10.34 4.23 -4.93
CA PRO A 33 9.01 4.72 -4.52
C PRO A 33 8.21 3.69 -3.70
N PHE A 34 8.58 2.42 -3.81
CA PHE A 34 7.97 1.24 -3.19
C PHE A 34 8.78 0.65 -2.00
N ALA A 35 9.88 1.25 -1.55
CA ALA A 35 10.68 0.74 -0.43
C ALA A 35 10.55 1.66 0.80
N CYS A 36 9.93 1.17 1.88
CA CYS A 36 9.91 1.91 3.14
C CYS A 36 11.27 1.79 3.87
N PRO A 37 11.79 2.88 4.49
CA PRO A 37 13.00 2.80 5.30
C PRO A 37 12.75 2.07 6.62
N GLU A 38 13.79 1.42 7.15
CA GLU A 38 13.79 0.86 8.50
C GLU A 38 13.65 2.00 9.51
N GLY A 39 12.68 1.91 10.43
CA GLY A 39 12.41 2.97 11.41
C GLY A 39 11.73 4.23 10.84
N CYS A 40 10.96 4.11 9.76
CA CYS A 40 10.20 5.22 9.17
C CYS A 40 9.43 6.05 10.23
N LEU A 41 9.84 7.31 10.43
CA LEU A 41 9.25 8.23 11.41
C LEU A 41 7.79 8.61 11.07
N PHE A 42 7.42 8.50 9.79
CA PHE A 42 6.07 8.74 9.30
C PHE A 42 5.22 7.47 9.28
N TYR A 43 5.71 6.38 9.86
CA TYR A 43 4.91 5.17 9.94
C TYR A 43 3.70 5.39 10.85
N GLU A 44 2.53 5.35 10.23
CA GLU A 44 1.26 5.35 10.92
C GLU A 44 0.51 4.07 10.54
N PRO A 45 0.11 3.22 11.50
CA PRO A 45 -0.67 2.04 11.20
C PRO A 45 -2.00 2.47 10.56
N ARG A 46 -2.32 1.89 9.41
CA ARG A 46 -3.64 2.04 8.80
C ARG A 46 -4.62 1.26 9.67
N SER A 47 -5.49 1.97 10.38
CA SER A 47 -6.70 1.37 10.93
C SER A 47 -7.59 0.97 9.75
N ILE A 48 -7.40 -0.25 9.25
CA ILE A 48 -8.36 -0.89 8.36
C ILE A 48 -9.46 -1.40 9.30
N THR A 49 -10.37 -0.50 9.73
CA THR A 49 -11.71 -0.98 10.03
C THR A 49 -12.20 -1.50 8.70
N ASP A 50 -12.25 -2.82 8.56
CA ASP A 50 -12.72 -3.50 7.37
C ASP A 50 -14.11 -2.97 7.05
N ALA A 51 -14.19 -1.95 6.21
CA ALA A 51 -15.44 -1.45 5.69
C ALA A 51 -15.87 -2.41 4.57
N GLY A 52 -16.07 -3.67 4.95
CA GLY A 52 -17.14 -4.58 4.56
C GLY A 52 -17.52 -4.66 3.08
N TRP A 53 -16.56 -4.73 2.16
CA TRP A 53 -16.84 -5.13 0.79
C TRP A 53 -15.87 -6.21 0.32
N ASP A 54 -16.19 -7.44 0.69
CA ASP A 54 -15.64 -8.66 0.09
C ASP A 54 -16.33 -8.87 -1.26
N ARG A 55 -15.67 -8.49 -2.36
CA ARG A 55 -16.08 -8.93 -3.70
C ARG A 55 -15.60 -10.37 -3.86
N ARG A 56 -16.33 -11.34 -3.29
CA ARG A 56 -16.13 -12.73 -3.71
C ARG A 56 -16.44 -12.79 -5.20
N PRO A 57 -15.54 -13.35 -6.03
CA PRO A 57 -15.90 -13.63 -7.40
C PRO A 57 -17.05 -14.64 -7.37
N ASP A 58 -18.11 -14.30 -8.09
CA ASP A 58 -19.28 -15.14 -8.34
C ASP A 58 -18.81 -16.49 -8.92
N GLU A 59 -18.73 -17.52 -8.08
CA GLU A 59 -18.58 -18.90 -8.51
C GLU A 59 -19.98 -19.45 -8.86
N ARG A 60 -20.36 -19.19 -10.12
CA ARG A 60 -21.21 -19.95 -11.06
C ARG A 60 -22.03 -21.13 -10.54
#